data_AF-A0A356FS84-F1
#
_entry.id   AF-A0A356FS84-F1
#
_cell.length_a   1.000
_cell.length_b   1.000
_cell.length_c   1.000
_cell.angle_alpha   90.00
_cell.angle_beta   90.00
_cell.angle_gamma   90.00
#
_symmetry.space_group_name_H-M   'P 1'
#
loop_
_entity.id
_entity.type
_entity.pdbx_description
1 polymer ?
#
loop_
_entity_poly.entity_id
_entity_poly.type
_entity_poly.pdbx_seq_one_letter_code
_entity_poly.pdbx_strand_id
1 'polypeptide(L)'
;KPAILREELPRLQQRGFQRVRLNGVVHRLDEPGIIDSKASEIRVEIVVDRIVLAKDQRSRLADSLELAFSEGGDRAIVMVQKSGSDDWSEFAISNRLSCVICG
;
A
#
# COMPACT_ATOMS: atom_id res chain seq x y z
N LYS A 1 15.13 5.09 -1.81
CA LYS A 1 15.87 6.33 -2.16
C LYS A 1 15.09 7.10 -3.22
N PRO A 2 15.06 8.45 -3.20
CA PRO A 2 14.28 9.25 -4.14
C PRO A 2 14.62 9.02 -5.62
N ALA A 3 15.90 8.82 -5.95
CA ALA A 3 16.34 8.58 -7.33
C ALA A 3 15.66 7.34 -7.96
N ILE A 4 15.61 6.24 -7.21
CA ILE A 4 14.96 4.98 -7.64
C ILE A 4 13.46 5.19 -7.84
N LEU A 5 12.80 5.94 -6.95
CA LEU A 5 11.36 6.16 -7.05
C LEU A 5 10.95 6.94 -8.28
N ARG A 6 11.79 7.85 -8.79
CA ARG A 6 11.50 8.56 -10.05
C ARG A 6 11.37 7.61 -11.25
N GLU A 7 12.05 6.48 -11.21
CA GLU A 7 11.99 5.46 -12.26
C GLU A 7 10.89 4.42 -11.99
N GLU A 8 10.66 4.06 -10.73
CA GLU A 8 9.70 3.01 -10.36
C GLU A 8 8.24 3.48 -10.32
N LEU A 9 7.94 4.71 -9.89
CA LEU A 9 6.55 5.18 -9.82
C LEU A 9 5.84 5.17 -11.19
N PRO A 10 6.48 5.59 -12.31
CA PRO A 10 5.89 5.45 -13.65
C PRO A 10 5.63 3.99 -14.04
N ARG A 11 6.50 3.05 -13.64
CA ARG A 11 6.30 1.62 -13.90
C ARG A 11 5.09 1.08 -13.15
N LEU A 12 4.90 1.48 -11.89
CA LEU A 12 3.69 1.14 -11.12
C LEU A 12 2.43 1.66 -11.80
N GLN A 13 2.46 2.88 -12.33
CA GLN A 13 1.34 3.46 -13.07
C GLN A 13 1.03 2.66 -14.35
N GLN A 14 2.05 2.27 -15.12
CA GLN A 14 1.89 1.42 -16.32
C GLN A 14 1.31 0.04 -15.99
N ARG A 15 1.58 -0.49 -14.80
CA ARG A 15 1.00 -1.74 -14.28
C ARG A 15 -0.44 -1.59 -13.80
N GLY A 16 -1.01 -0.38 -13.87
CA GLY A 16 -2.41 -0.11 -13.53
C GLY A 16 -2.66 0.37 -12.10
N PHE A 17 -1.61 0.52 -11.28
CA PHE A 17 -1.75 1.12 -9.96
C PHE A 17 -2.05 2.62 -10.08
N GLN A 18 -2.92 3.12 -9.20
CA GLN A 18 -3.32 4.53 -9.22
C GLN A 18 -2.79 5.33 -8.01
N ARG A 19 -2.44 4.64 -6.92
CA ARG A 19 -2.09 5.27 -5.65
C ARG A 19 -0.93 4.57 -4.99
N VAL A 20 -0.12 5.36 -4.29
CA VAL A 20 0.97 4.92 -3.43
C VAL A 20 0.88 5.63 -2.11
N ARG A 21 1.35 4.99 -1.06
CA ARG A 21 1.58 5.61 0.23
C ARG A 21 3.07 5.85 0.38
N LEU A 22 3.46 7.12 0.53
CA LEU A 22 4.84 7.55 0.69
C LEU A 22 4.98 8.10 2.11
N ASN A 23 5.84 7.49 2.92
CA ASN A 23 6.06 7.88 4.32
C ASN A 23 4.75 8.04 5.12
N GLY A 24 3.79 7.12 4.89
CA GLY A 24 2.49 7.13 5.56
C GLY A 24 1.41 8.00 4.92
N VAL A 25 1.75 8.84 3.94
CA VAL A 25 0.80 9.72 3.24
C VAL A 25 0.40 9.13 1.89
N VAL A 26 -0.90 9.01 1.63
CA VAL A 26 -1.42 8.48 0.36
C VAL A 26 -1.44 9.57 -0.72
N HIS A 27 -0.80 9.28 -1.84
CA HIS A 27 -0.73 10.12 -3.03
C HIS A 27 -1.33 9.41 -4.24
N ARG A 28 -1.77 10.19 -5.24
CA ARG A 28 -2.05 9.62 -6.56
C ARG A 28 -0.74 9.55 -7.36
N LEU A 29 -0.58 8.50 -8.14
CA LEU A 29 0.62 8.32 -8.98
C LEU A 29 0.73 9.34 -10.12
N ASP A 30 -0.39 9.96 -10.52
CA ASP A 30 -0.43 11.03 -11.53
C ASP A 30 -0.22 12.43 -10.95
N GLU A 31 -0.09 12.57 -9.63
CA GLU A 31 0.14 13.86 -8.98
C GLU A 31 1.62 14.27 -9.15
N PRO A 32 1.90 15.51 -9.60
CA PRO A 32 3.27 15.98 -9.75
C PRO A 32 3.91 16.25 -8.39
N GLY A 33 5.21 16.00 -8.27
CA GLY A 33 6.00 16.45 -7.11
C GLY A 33 5.84 15.64 -5.83
N ILE A 34 5.25 14.43 -5.89
CA ILE A 34 5.01 13.58 -4.70
C ILE A 34 6.28 12.98 -4.07
N ILE A 35 7.44 13.07 -4.74
CA ILE A 35 8.71 12.55 -4.22
C ILE A 35 9.49 13.68 -3.52
N ASP A 36 9.68 13.57 -2.21
CA ASP A 36 10.61 14.44 -1.48
C ASP A 36 12.06 14.13 -1.90
N SER A 37 12.63 15.05 -2.67
CA SER A 37 13.98 14.91 -3.20
C SER A 37 15.08 15.11 -2.16
N LYS A 38 14.75 15.64 -0.96
CA LYS A 38 15.70 15.87 0.14
C LYS A 38 15.77 14.68 1.10
N ALA A 39 14.79 13.79 1.08
CA ALA A 39 14.76 12.62 1.94
C ALA A 39 15.87 11.61 1.57
N SER A 40 16.60 11.10 2.57
CA SER A 40 17.57 10.02 2.36
C SER A 40 16.86 8.70 2.00
N GLU A 41 15.76 8.42 2.71
CA GLU A 41 14.92 7.24 2.55
C GLU A 41 13.44 7.62 2.50
N ILE A 42 12.67 6.84 1.74
CA ILE A 42 11.24 7.00 1.60
C ILE A 42 10.66 5.59 1.68
N ARG A 43 9.76 5.36 2.64
CA ARG A 43 8.94 4.15 2.70
C ARG A 43 7.85 4.25 1.64
N VAL A 44 7.71 3.21 0.84
CA VAL A 44 6.72 3.14 -0.24
C VAL A 44 5.88 1.91 -0.07
N GLU A 45 4.57 2.10 -0.03
CA GLU A 45 3.59 1.04 -0.12
C GLU A 45 2.67 1.29 -1.32
N ILE A 46 2.37 0.24 -2.07
CA ILE A 46 1.37 0.32 -3.16
C ILE A 46 -0.01 0.20 -2.54
N VAL A 47 -0.93 1.09 -2.91
CA VAL A 47 -2.33 1.00 -2.47
C VAL A 47 -3.08 0.12 -3.46
N VAL A 48 -3.32 -1.13 -3.07
CA VAL A 48 -3.89 -2.18 -3.93
C VAL A 48 -5.39 -1.98 -4.16
N ASP A 49 -6.17 -1.85 -3.09
CA ASP A 49 -7.61 -1.61 -3.18
C ASP A 49 -8.08 -0.72 -2.01
N ARG A 50 -9.27 -0.15 -2.13
CA ARG A 50 -9.98 0.59 -1.08
C ARG A 50 -11.42 0.11 -1.07
N ILE A 51 -11.79 -0.61 -0.03
CA ILE A 51 -13.07 -1.30 0.07
C ILE A 51 -13.81 -0.78 1.30
N VAL A 52 -15.09 -0.49 1.15
CA VAL A 52 -16.00 -0.31 2.29
C VAL A 52 -16.42 -1.69 2.77
N LEU A 53 -16.15 -2.03 4.03
CA LEU A 53 -16.42 -3.36 4.56
C LEU A 53 -17.92 -3.67 4.53
N ALA A 54 -18.28 -4.70 3.78
CA ALA A 54 -19.63 -5.26 3.70
C ALA A 54 -19.56 -6.78 3.45
N LYS A 55 -20.64 -7.50 3.76
CA LYS A 55 -20.65 -8.98 3.72
C LYS A 55 -20.42 -9.56 2.32
N ASP A 56 -20.91 -8.88 1.30
CA ASP A 56 -20.79 -9.20 -0.12
C ASP A 56 -19.38 -8.94 -0.68
N GLN A 57 -18.54 -8.16 0.02
CA GLN A 57 -17.19 -7.81 -0.43
C GLN A 57 -16.12 -8.84 -0.06
N ARG A 58 -16.49 -9.98 0.56
CA ARG A 58 -15.54 -10.98 1.06
C ARG A 58 -14.59 -11.50 -0.01
N SER A 59 -15.09 -11.84 -1.21
CA SER A 59 -14.24 -12.34 -2.30
C SER A 59 -13.28 -11.26 -2.81
N ARG A 60 -13.77 -10.04 -3.02
CA ARG A 60 -12.93 -8.90 -3.44
C ARG A 60 -11.81 -8.60 -2.44
N LEU A 61 -12.10 -8.69 -1.14
CA LEU A 61 -11.09 -8.55 -0.10
C LEU A 61 -10.02 -9.65 -0.20
N ALA A 62 -10.42 -10.90 -0.45
CA ALA A 62 -9.48 -12.00 -0.64
C ALA A 62 -8.58 -11.77 -1.87
N ASP A 63 -9.17 -11.44 -3.02
CA ASP A 63 -8.42 -11.17 -4.26
C ASP A 63 -7.43 -9.99 -4.08
N SER A 64 -7.86 -8.95 -3.36
CA SER A 64 -7.02 -7.79 -3.03
C SER A 64 -5.85 -8.16 -2.13
N LEU A 65 -6.08 -9.03 -1.14
CA LEU A 65 -5.02 -9.51 -0.25
C LEU A 65 -4.04 -10.40 -1.01
N GLU A 66 -4.50 -11.26 -1.91
CA GLU A 66 -3.63 -12.08 -2.76
C GLU A 66 -2.70 -11.22 -3.62
N LEU A 67 -3.24 -10.19 -4.27
CA LEU A 67 -2.43 -9.23 -5.02
C LEU A 67 -1.46 -8.45 -4.10
N ALA A 68 -1.91 -8.01 -2.93
CA ALA A 68 -1.06 -7.31 -1.98
C ALA A 68 0.12 -8.17 -1.49
N PHE A 69 -0.12 -9.46 -1.22
CA PHE A 69 0.94 -10.39 -0.87
C PHE A 69 1.89 -10.65 -2.03
N SER A 70 1.39 -10.81 -3.25
CA SER A 70 2.23 -10.99 -4.44
C SER A 70 3.17 -9.81 -4.66
N GLU A 71 2.67 -8.58 -4.57
CA GLU A 71 3.47 -7.36 -4.73
C GLU A 71 4.39 -7.09 -3.53
N GLY A 72 3.93 -7.42 -2.32
CA GLY A 72 4.59 -7.11 -1.05
C GLY A 72 5.57 -8.16 -0.55
N GLY A 73 5.86 -9.20 -1.34
CA GLY A 73 6.73 -10.30 -0.93
C GLY A 73 6.15 -11.09 0.24
N ASP A 74 4.91 -11.54 0.10
CA ASP A 74 4.09 -12.24 1.10
C ASP A 74 3.72 -11.40 2.33
N ARG A 75 3.80 -10.07 2.23
CA ARG A 75 3.48 -9.15 3.32
C ARG A 75 2.51 -8.09 2.84
N ALA A 76 1.60 -7.66 3.72
CA ALA A 76 0.67 -6.60 3.43
C ALA A 76 0.42 -5.74 4.67
N ILE A 77 -0.05 -4.51 4.45
CA ILE A 77 -0.55 -3.62 5.50
C ILE A 77 -2.01 -3.38 5.21
N VAL A 78 -2.88 -3.68 6.17
CA VAL A 78 -4.30 -3.38 6.12
C VAL A 78 -4.56 -2.17 7.01
N MET A 79 -5.11 -1.12 6.41
CA MET A 79 -5.57 0.05 7.14
C MET A 79 -7.09 -0.03 7.33
N VAL A 80 -7.54 0.03 8.58
CA VAL A 80 -8.97 -0.03 8.92
C VAL A 80 -9.39 1.24 9.63
N GLN A 81 -10.33 1.96 9.05
CA GLN A 81 -11.00 3.08 9.69
C GLN A 81 -12.21 2.58 10.47
N LYS A 82 -12.33 2.95 11.75
CA LYS A 82 -13.54 2.64 12.51
C LYS A 82 -14.68 3.56 12.07
N SER A 83 -15.89 3.00 12.01
CA SER A 83 -17.08 3.78 11.66
C SER A 83 -17.30 4.92 12.65
N GLY A 84 -17.45 6.14 12.14
CA GLY A 84 -17.64 7.33 12.96
C GLY A 84 -16.37 7.93 13.59
N SER A 85 -15.17 7.47 13.20
CA SER A 85 -13.90 8.09 13.58
C SER A 85 -13.02 8.37 12.37
N ASP A 86 -12.22 9.43 12.44
CA ASP A 86 -11.18 9.71 11.45
C ASP A 86 -9.89 8.90 11.67
N ASP A 87 -9.86 8.10 12.75
CA ASP A 87 -8.70 7.29 13.12
C ASP A 87 -8.58 6.01 12.29
N TRP A 88 -7.37 5.77 11.80
CA TRP A 88 -6.98 4.56 11.08
C TRP A 88 -6.12 3.65 11.97
N SER A 89 -6.47 2.37 12.03
CA SER A 89 -5.65 1.32 12.64
C SER A 89 -4.88 0.57 11.55
N GLU A 90 -3.58 0.39 11.74
CA GLU A 90 -2.71 -0.36 10.81
C GLU A 90 -2.47 -1.78 11.32
N PHE A 91 -2.64 -2.77 10.45
CA PHE A 91 -2.36 -4.17 10.71
C PHE A 91 -1.36 -4.69 9.68
N ALA A 92 -0.14 -4.98 10.12
CA ALA A 92 0.84 -5.67 9.29
C ALA A 92 0.59 -7.18 9.34
N ILE A 93 0.42 -7.79 8.18
CA ILE A 93 0.09 -9.22 8.04
C ILE A 93 1.06 -9.90 7.08
N SER A 94 1.23 -11.21 7.26
CA SER A 94 2.10 -12.07 6.45
C SER A 94 1.31 -13.28 5.96
N ASN A 95 1.54 -13.68 4.71
CA ASN A 95 1.04 -14.93 4.14
C ASN A 95 2.02 -16.10 4.33
N ARG A 96 3.25 -15.82 4.76
CA ARG A 96 4.13 -16.83 5.36
C ARG A 96 3.85 -16.89 6.86
N LEU A 97 3.93 -18.07 7.47
CA LEU A 97 3.89 -18.28 8.94
C LEU A 97 5.12 -17.68 9.66
N SER A 98 5.66 -16.57 9.14
CA SER A 98 6.83 -15.83 9.58
C SER A 98 6.39 -14.49 10.16
N CYS A 99 7.07 -14.06 11.22
CA CYS A 99 6.82 -12.76 11.83
C CYS A 99 7.13 -11.64 10.85
N VAL A 100 6.20 -10.71 10.65
CA VAL A 100 6.46 -9.52 9.81
C VAL A 100 7.57 -8.63 10.40
N ILE A 101 7.94 -8.76 11.67
CA ILE A 101 9.01 -7.92 12.24
C ILE A 101 10.38 -8.58 12.11
N CYS A 102 10.51 -9.89 12.32
CA CYS A 102 11.81 -10.57 12.42
C CYS A 102 12.02 -11.78 11.51
N GLY A 103 11.00 -12.19 10.74
CA GLY A 103 10.99 -13.52 10.10
C GLY A 103 10.54 -14.57 11.09
#